data_AF-A0A820KY33-F1
#
_entry.id   AF-A0A820KY33-F1
#
_cell.length_a   1.000
_cell.length_b   1.000
_cell.length_c   1.000
_cell.angle_alpha   90.00
_cell.angle_beta   90.00
_cell.angle_gamma   90.00
#
_symmetry.space_group_name_H-M   'P 1'
#
loop_
_entity.id
_entity.type
_entity.pdbx_description
1 polymer ?
#
loop_
_entity_poly.entity_id
_entity_poly.type
_entity_poly.pdbx_seq_one_letter_code
_entity_poly.pdbx_strand_id
1 'polypeptide(L)'
;MHAADATEKAALLKRNAINAQDILNKLSDREPYVIIFLLDCCRKYFLRNIDLNTRALNANESRSVGLSAMHKSGSLVAFACAPGTLVDDKPEEQNSLFMKHLLKHLATPNEDIVNILRNVTRGVMQDSNSTQIPFMSVQLCHNNIYMCEQAD
;
A
#
# COMPACT_ATOMS: atom_id res chain seq x y z
N MET A 1 -16.59 5.83 29.56
CA MET A 1 -16.95 6.68 28.40
C MET A 1 -16.00 6.45 27.22
N HIS A 2 -15.82 5.19 26.76
CA HIS A 2 -14.83 4.86 25.71
C HIS A 2 -15.32 3.86 24.63
N ALA A 3 -16.39 3.09 24.88
CA ALA A 3 -16.88 2.09 23.92
C ALA A 3 -17.80 2.66 22.81
N ALA A 4 -18.50 3.77 23.09
CA ALA A 4 -19.40 4.42 22.13
C ALA A 4 -18.63 5.05 20.95
N ASP A 5 -17.50 5.71 21.24
CA ASP A 5 -16.63 6.39 20.28
C ASP A 5 -15.97 5.43 19.26
N ALA A 6 -15.55 4.26 19.73
CA ALA A 6 -14.99 3.19 18.88
C ALA A 6 -15.98 2.64 17.85
N THR A 7 -17.23 2.45 18.28
CA THR A 7 -18.31 1.88 17.46
C THR A 7 -18.76 2.88 16.40
N GLU A 8 -18.89 4.15 16.79
CA GLU A 8 -19.21 5.25 15.88
C GLU A 8 -18.12 5.43 14.81
N LYS A 9 -16.85 5.36 15.20
CA LYS A 9 -15.76 5.51 14.25
C LYS A 9 -15.61 4.32 13.29
N ALA A 10 -15.87 3.10 13.76
CA ALA A 10 -15.94 1.92 12.90
C ALA A 10 -17.08 2.04 11.88
N ALA A 11 -18.24 2.58 12.28
CA ALA A 11 -19.35 2.86 11.38
C ALA A 11 -19.02 3.95 10.36
N LEU A 12 -18.32 5.01 10.77
CA LEU A 12 -17.83 6.07 9.87
C LEU A 12 -16.82 5.52 8.84
N LEU A 13 -15.89 4.65 9.26
CA LEU A 13 -14.96 3.99 8.34
C LEU A 13 -15.71 3.11 7.32
N LYS A 14 -16.69 2.32 7.76
CA LYS A 14 -17.50 1.51 6.83
C LYS A 14 -18.28 2.35 5.83
N ARG A 15 -18.73 3.55 6.21
CA ARG A 15 -19.51 4.42 5.34
C ARG A 15 -18.64 5.27 4.40
N ASN A 16 -17.47 5.71 4.87
CA ASN A 16 -16.67 6.72 4.18
C ASN A 16 -15.33 6.21 3.64
N ALA A 17 -14.99 4.94 3.84
CA ALA A 17 -13.79 4.33 3.28
C ALA A 17 -14.14 3.22 2.29
N ILE A 18 -13.20 2.95 1.39
CA ILE A 18 -13.29 1.83 0.47
C ILE A 18 -12.32 0.75 0.93
N ASN A 19 -12.79 -0.49 0.94
CA ASN A 19 -11.94 -1.64 1.21
C ASN A 19 -11.09 -1.95 -0.04
N ALA A 20 -9.79 -1.64 0.02
CA ALA A 20 -8.86 -1.89 -1.08
C ALA A 20 -8.73 -3.38 -1.42
N GLN A 21 -8.86 -4.30 -0.45
CA GLN A 21 -8.85 -5.74 -0.72
C GLN A 21 -10.07 -6.17 -1.53
N ASP A 22 -11.24 -5.58 -1.28
CA ASP A 22 -12.44 -5.88 -2.07
C ASP A 22 -12.30 -5.38 -3.51
N ILE A 23 -11.65 -4.24 -3.72
CA ILE A 23 -11.30 -3.78 -5.09
C ILE A 23 -10.32 -4.78 -5.74
N LEU A 24 -9.27 -5.18 -5.03
CA LEU A 24 -8.28 -6.14 -5.56
C LEU A 24 -8.93 -7.47 -5.96
N ASN A 25 -9.84 -7.98 -5.13
CA ASN A 25 -10.61 -9.19 -5.43
C ASN A 25 -11.46 -9.00 -6.69
N LYS A 26 -12.24 -7.92 -6.78
CA LYS A 26 -13.08 -7.60 -7.95
C LYS A 26 -12.28 -7.41 -9.24
N LEU A 27 -11.07 -6.87 -9.15
CA LEU A 27 -10.15 -6.76 -10.29
C LEU A 27 -9.64 -8.15 -10.70
N SER A 28 -9.27 -8.99 -9.73
CA SER A 28 -8.81 -10.35 -9.98
C SER A 28 -9.88 -11.23 -10.63
N ASP A 29 -11.15 -11.07 -10.25
CA ASP A 29 -12.26 -11.85 -10.81
C ASP A 29 -12.50 -11.54 -12.30
N ARG A 30 -11.90 -10.47 -12.83
CA ARG A 30 -11.95 -10.13 -14.26
C ARG A 30 -10.81 -10.76 -15.08
N GLU A 31 -9.94 -11.53 -14.42
CA GLU A 31 -8.80 -12.20 -15.04
C GLU A 31 -7.94 -11.27 -15.94
N PRO A 32 -7.55 -10.08 -15.46
CA PRO A 32 -6.68 -9.19 -16.23
C PRO A 32 -5.30 -9.82 -16.41
N TYR A 33 -4.59 -9.42 -17.46
CA TYR A 33 -3.20 -9.85 -17.69
C TYR A 33 -2.28 -9.53 -16.50
N VAL A 34 -2.43 -8.34 -15.91
CA VAL A 34 -1.69 -7.94 -14.71
C VAL A 34 -2.52 -6.99 -13.86
N ILE A 35 -2.35 -7.06 -12.54
CA ILE A 35 -2.87 -6.06 -11.60
C ILE A 35 -1.70 -5.34 -10.96
N ILE A 36 -1.65 -4.02 -11.11
CA ILE A 36 -0.67 -3.16 -10.45
C ILE A 36 -1.43 -2.19 -9.56
N PHE A 37 -1.19 -2.27 -8.24
CA PHE A 37 -1.91 -1.51 -7.24
C PHE A 37 -0.94 -0.65 -6.44
N LEU A 38 -0.95 0.66 -6.70
CA LEU A 38 -0.05 1.63 -6.09
C LEU A 38 -0.84 2.46 -5.07
N LEU A 39 -0.50 2.33 -3.79
CA LEU A 39 -1.23 2.91 -2.67
C LEU A 39 -0.37 3.96 -1.97
N ASP A 40 -0.57 5.21 -2.36
CA ASP A 40 0.05 6.37 -1.72
C ASP A 40 -0.83 6.90 -0.59
N CYS A 41 -0.78 6.20 0.54
CA CYS A 41 -1.58 6.54 1.70
C CYS A 41 -0.85 6.15 2.99
N CYS A 42 -1.08 6.92 4.05
CA CYS A 42 -0.59 6.60 5.38
C CYS A 42 -1.15 5.24 5.85
N ARG A 43 -0.27 4.29 6.22
CA ARG A 43 -0.67 3.01 6.83
C ARG A 43 -0.82 3.11 8.34
N LYS A 44 -1.48 4.16 8.82
CA LYS A 44 -1.78 4.34 10.25
C LYS A 44 -2.96 3.44 10.62
N TYR A 45 -2.70 2.40 11.41
CA TYR A 45 -3.75 1.56 11.98
C TYR A 45 -4.52 2.35 13.05
N PHE A 46 -5.72 2.84 12.71
CA PHE A 46 -6.56 3.54 13.70
C PHE A 46 -7.14 2.58 14.76
N LEU A 47 -7.18 1.27 14.51
CA LEU A 47 -7.82 0.28 15.39
C LEU A 47 -6.88 -0.38 16.42
N ARG A 48 -5.64 0.09 16.60
CA ARG A 48 -4.68 -0.56 17.51
C ARG A 48 -5.05 -0.42 19.00
N ASN A 49 -5.90 0.54 19.37
CA ASN A 49 -6.11 0.91 20.77
C ASN A 49 -7.42 0.43 21.42
N ILE A 50 -8.33 -0.24 20.70
CA ILE A 50 -9.64 -0.60 21.27
C ILE A 50 -9.67 -2.01 21.90
N ASP A 51 -8.75 -2.90 21.56
CA ASP A 51 -8.85 -4.33 21.95
C ASP A 51 -7.59 -4.92 22.64
N LEU A 52 -6.65 -4.10 23.12
CA LEU A 52 -5.48 -4.64 23.84
C LEU A 52 -5.76 -5.02 25.30
N ASN A 53 -6.87 -4.57 25.91
CA ASN A 53 -7.16 -4.84 27.32
C ASN A 53 -8.33 -5.82 27.59
N THR A 54 -9.02 -6.32 26.56
CA THR A 54 -10.22 -7.17 26.75
C THR A 54 -10.21 -8.48 25.96
N ARG A 55 -9.22 -8.75 25.09
CA ARG A 55 -9.23 -9.93 24.20
C ARG A 55 -8.01 -10.85 24.30
N ALA A 56 -7.45 -10.99 25.49
CA ALA A 56 -6.40 -11.98 25.76
C ALA A 56 -6.90 -13.45 25.79
N LEU A 57 -8.18 -13.74 25.48
CA LEU A 57 -8.76 -15.07 25.75
C LEU A 57 -9.29 -15.88 24.55
N ASN A 58 -9.34 -15.37 23.33
CA ASN A 58 -9.82 -16.17 22.18
C ASN A 58 -8.79 -16.22 21.04
N ALA A 59 -7.89 -17.19 21.12
CA ALA A 59 -6.78 -17.41 20.20
C ALA A 59 -7.15 -18.10 18.88
N ASN A 60 -8.35 -17.87 18.33
CA ASN A 60 -8.83 -18.61 17.15
C ASN A 60 -9.51 -17.79 16.04
N GLU A 61 -9.47 -16.45 16.10
CA GLU A 61 -9.90 -15.62 14.98
C GLU A 61 -8.72 -14.86 14.38
N SER A 62 -8.46 -15.15 13.10
CA SER A 62 -7.39 -14.56 12.29
C SER A 62 -7.36 -13.04 12.41
N ARG A 63 -6.27 -12.55 13.00
CA ARG A 63 -5.88 -11.13 13.10
C ARG A 63 -5.73 -10.47 11.72
N SER A 64 -6.81 -10.00 11.11
CA SER A 64 -6.73 -9.02 10.01
C SER A 64 -6.79 -7.61 10.60
N VAL A 65 -5.66 -7.18 11.19
CA VAL A 65 -5.46 -5.82 11.70
C VAL A 65 -5.21 -4.90 10.50
N GLY A 66 -6.22 -4.13 10.07
CA GLY A 66 -6.19 -3.13 9.00
C GLY A 66 -5.67 -3.62 7.64
N LEU A 67 -5.04 -2.74 6.84
CA LEU A 67 -4.41 -3.00 5.54
C LEU A 67 -3.19 -3.95 5.66
N SER A 68 -3.38 -5.09 6.34
CA SER A 68 -2.49 -6.23 6.45
C SER A 68 -2.28 -6.85 5.07
N ALA A 69 -1.25 -7.68 4.93
CA ALA A 69 -0.67 -8.14 3.65
C ALA A 69 -1.70 -8.39 2.53
N MET A 70 -1.95 -7.38 1.69
CA MET A 70 -2.79 -7.50 0.50
C MET A 70 -1.99 -8.25 -0.56
N HIS A 71 -2.52 -9.38 -1.02
CA HIS A 71 -1.88 -10.19 -2.03
C HIS A 71 -2.93 -10.98 -2.82
N LYS A 72 -2.64 -11.21 -4.10
CA LYS A 72 -3.41 -12.06 -5.02
C LYS A 72 -2.49 -12.50 -6.15
N SER A 73 -2.61 -13.75 -6.61
CA SER A 73 -1.84 -14.24 -7.77
C SER A 73 -2.04 -13.32 -8.98
N GLY A 74 -0.97 -13.03 -9.71
CA GLY A 74 -0.98 -12.11 -10.86
C GLY A 74 -0.96 -10.62 -10.48
N SER A 75 -0.81 -10.27 -9.20
CA SER A 75 -0.79 -8.88 -8.75
C SER A 75 0.58 -8.42 -8.24
N LEU A 76 0.82 -7.12 -8.41
CA LEU A 76 1.82 -6.35 -7.71
C LEU A 76 1.10 -5.29 -6.88
N VAL A 77 1.36 -5.25 -5.57
CA VAL A 77 0.82 -4.22 -4.68
C VAL A 77 1.98 -3.47 -4.04
N ALA A 78 2.06 -2.17 -4.27
CA ALA A 78 3.06 -1.28 -3.68
C ALA A 78 2.40 -0.23 -2.79
N PHE A 79 3.01 0.02 -1.64
CA PHE A 79 2.59 1.02 -0.66
C PHE A 79 3.70 2.05 -0.49
N ALA A 80 3.34 3.32 -0.43
CA ALA A 80 4.29 4.42 -0.19
C ALA A 80 5.07 4.28 1.14
N CYS A 81 4.50 3.55 2.10
CA CYS A 81 5.08 3.30 3.42
C CYS A 81 4.91 1.85 3.88
N ALA A 82 5.79 1.43 4.77
CA ALA A 82 5.70 0.19 5.51
C ALA A 82 4.44 0.17 6.39
N PRO A 83 3.92 -1.03 6.75
CA PRO A 83 2.78 -1.12 7.65
C PRO A 83 3.06 -0.41 8.98
N GLY A 84 2.19 0.51 9.40
CA GLY A 84 2.31 1.18 10.70
C GLY A 84 3.23 2.41 10.72
N THR A 85 3.83 2.82 9.61
CA THR A 85 4.60 4.06 9.51
C THR A 85 3.78 5.19 8.89
N LEU A 86 4.18 6.43 9.16
CA LEU A 86 3.63 7.63 8.54
C LEU A 86 4.35 7.91 7.21
N VAL A 87 3.67 8.59 6.29
CA VAL A 87 4.30 9.26 5.15
C VAL A 87 4.72 10.64 5.65
N ASP A 88 5.96 11.04 5.41
CA ASP A 88 6.39 12.42 5.65
C ASP A 88 5.86 13.29 4.50
N ASP A 89 4.69 13.87 4.68
CA ASP A 89 4.16 14.90 3.78
C ASP A 89 4.91 16.20 4.07
N LYS A 90 5.89 16.54 3.22
CA LYS A 90 6.56 17.85 3.26
C LYS A 90 5.60 18.89 2.68
N PRO A 91 5.06 19.84 3.47
CA PRO A 91 4.03 20.77 3.00
C PRO A 91 4.50 21.67 1.86
N GLU A 92 5.81 21.87 1.76
CA GLU A 92 6.46 22.63 0.69
C GLU A 92 6.63 21.86 -0.63
N GLU A 93 6.42 20.54 -0.68
CA GLU A 93 6.51 19.75 -1.92
C GLU A 93 5.11 19.46 -2.49
N GLN A 94 4.99 19.58 -3.81
CA GLN A 94 3.72 19.34 -4.52
C GLN A 94 3.29 17.85 -4.51
N ASN A 95 4.26 16.94 -4.45
CA ASN A 95 4.06 15.49 -4.50
C ASN A 95 4.63 14.84 -3.24
N SER A 96 4.02 13.72 -2.81
CA SER A 96 4.64 12.85 -1.81
C SER A 96 6.01 12.35 -2.30
N LEU A 97 6.90 11.96 -1.39
CA LEU A 97 8.20 11.37 -1.77
C LEU A 97 8.03 10.14 -2.65
N PHE A 98 7.04 9.29 -2.37
CA PHE A 98 6.77 8.11 -3.19
C PHE A 98 6.35 8.51 -4.61
N MET A 99 5.42 9.44 -4.76
CA MET A 99 4.95 9.91 -6.06
C MET A 99 6.05 10.63 -6.84
N LYS A 100 6.86 11.45 -6.17
CA LYS A 100 8.02 12.13 -6.76
C LYS A 100 8.99 11.14 -7.41
N HIS A 101 9.40 10.10 -6.68
CA HIS A 101 10.31 9.09 -7.22
C HIS A 101 9.61 8.15 -8.22
N LEU A 102 8.31 7.88 -8.05
CA LEU A 102 7.53 7.11 -9.01
C LEU A 102 7.51 7.79 -10.38
N LEU A 103 7.14 9.07 -10.45
CA LEU A 103 7.10 9.83 -11.70
C LEU A 103 8.47 9.88 -12.39
N LYS A 104 9.54 9.99 -11.60
CA LYS A 104 10.92 9.98 -12.10
C LYS A 104 11.30 8.67 -12.79
N HIS A 105 10.83 7.53 -12.27
CA HIS A 105 11.26 6.21 -12.73
C HIS A 105 10.25 5.51 -13.63
N LEU A 106 8.96 5.84 -13.55
CA LEU A 106 7.90 5.16 -14.30
C LEU A 106 8.05 5.31 -15.82
N ALA A 107 8.62 6.43 -16.28
CA ALA A 107 8.88 6.71 -17.68
C ALA A 107 10.21 6.12 -18.20
N THR A 108 10.94 5.35 -17.39
CA THR A 108 12.21 4.73 -17.82
C THR A 108 11.93 3.69 -18.89
N PRO A 109 12.42 3.86 -20.13
CA PRO A 109 12.18 2.89 -21.19
C PRO A 109 12.84 1.54 -20.88
N ASN A 110 12.17 0.45 -21.26
CA ASN A 110 12.68 -0.92 -21.14
C ASN A 110 13.07 -1.34 -19.71
N GLU A 111 12.50 -0.71 -18.68
CA GLU A 111 12.71 -1.09 -17.29
C GLU A 111 11.51 -1.89 -16.76
N ASP A 112 11.78 -3.03 -16.13
CA ASP A 112 10.76 -3.84 -15.49
C ASP A 112 10.15 -3.11 -14.28
N ILE A 113 8.84 -3.22 -14.08
CA ILE A 113 8.11 -2.54 -12.99
C ILE A 113 8.69 -2.86 -11.60
N VAL A 114 9.22 -4.07 -11.37
CA VAL A 114 9.83 -4.41 -10.09
C VAL A 114 11.13 -3.63 -9.90
N ASN A 115 11.93 -3.45 -10.97
CA ASN A 115 13.11 -2.59 -10.93
C ASN A 115 12.77 -1.11 -10.77
N ILE A 116 11.74 -0.62 -11.47
CA ILE A 116 11.20 0.73 -11.27
C ILE A 116 10.89 0.94 -9.78
N LEU A 117 10.13 0.04 -9.15
CA LEU A 117 9.75 0.16 -7.75
C LEU A 117 10.93 -0.02 -6.77
N ARG A 118 11.95 -0.80 -7.11
CA ARG A 118 13.23 -0.83 -6.37
C ARG A 118 13.92 0.54 -6.41
N ASN A 119 13.95 1.19 -7.57
CA ASN A 119 14.51 2.53 -7.74
C ASN A 119 13.70 3.59 -6.96
N VAL A 120 12.36 3.50 -7.01
CA VAL A 120 11.48 4.33 -6.18
C VAL A 120 11.79 4.16 -4.69
N THR A 121 11.89 2.92 -4.22
CA THR A 121 12.21 2.61 -2.82
C THR A 121 13.55 3.22 -2.41
N ARG A 122 14.58 3.07 -3.24
CA ARG A 122 15.91 3.66 -3.01
C ARG A 122 15.85 5.19 -2.93
N GLY A 123 15.15 5.85 -3.84
CA GLY A 123 15.00 7.30 -3.84
C GLY A 123 14.25 7.82 -2.61
N VAL A 124 13.15 7.16 -2.24
CA VAL A 124 12.37 7.52 -1.04
C VAL A 124 13.22 7.37 0.22
N MET A 125 13.96 6.27 0.37
CA MET A 125 14.84 6.06 1.52
C MET A 125 15.96 7.11 1.59
N GLN A 126 16.51 7.53 0.45
CA GLN A 126 17.53 8.58 0.38
C GLN A 126 16.98 9.94 0.84
N ASP A 127 15.85 10.37 0.28
CA ASP A 127 15.29 11.70 0.54
C ASP A 127 14.60 11.83 1.91
N SER A 128 14.24 10.69 2.52
CA SER A 128 13.66 10.60 3.86
C SER A 128 14.68 10.28 4.96
N ASN A 129 15.97 10.11 4.63
CA ASN A 129 16.96 9.57 5.60
C ASN A 129 16.51 8.24 6.23
N SER A 130 15.90 7.37 5.42
CA SER A 130 15.34 6.07 5.81
C SER A 130 14.21 6.10 6.83
N THR A 131 13.57 7.26 7.09
CA THR A 131 12.34 7.32 7.91
C THR A 131 11.14 6.76 7.17
N GLN A 132 11.15 6.81 5.83
CA GLN A 132 10.12 6.25 4.97
C GLN A 132 10.69 5.08 4.16
N ILE A 133 10.04 3.91 4.28
CA ILE A 133 10.40 2.69 3.53
C ILE A 133 9.16 2.19 2.80
N PRO A 134 9.06 2.35 1.48
CA PRO A 134 8.00 1.74 0.68
C PRO A 134 7.98 0.22 0.84
N PHE A 135 6.80 -0.38 0.77
CA PHE A 135 6.61 -1.83 0.85
C PHE A 135 5.96 -2.34 -0.43
N MET A 136 6.43 -3.47 -0.97
CA MET A 136 5.82 -4.11 -2.12
C MET A 136 5.59 -5.61 -1.90
N SER A 137 4.46 -6.11 -2.38
CA SER A 137 4.14 -7.53 -2.52
C SER A 137 4.04 -7.86 -4.00
N VAL A 138 4.87 -8.79 -4.46
CA VAL A 138 4.97 -9.16 -5.87
C VAL A 138 4.56 -10.62 -6.01
N GLN A 139 3.45 -10.86 -6.71
CA GLN A 139 2.93 -12.19 -7.05
C GLN A 139 2.68 -12.31 -8.56
N LEU A 140 3.49 -11.62 -9.36
CA LEU A 140 3.45 -11.66 -10.82
C LEU A 140 3.83 -13.06 -11.32
N CYS A 141 3.07 -13.57 -12.29
CA CYS A 141 3.28 -14.88 -12.91
C CYS A 141 3.77 -14.80 -14.37
N HIS A 142 3.82 -13.60 -14.92
CA HIS A 142 4.27 -13.33 -16.29
C HIS A 142 5.76 -12.97 -16.32
N ASN A 143 6.32 -12.85 -17.52
CA ASN A 143 7.64 -12.27 -17.75
C ASN A 143 7.65 -10.77 -17.35
N ASN A 144 8.79 -10.11 -17.55
CA ASN A 144 8.97 -8.69 -17.25
C ASN A 144 7.81 -7.82 -17.76
N ILE A 145 7.39 -6.85 -16.94
CA ILE A 145 6.29 -5.92 -17.26
C ILE A 145 6.89 -4.53 -17.42
N TYR A 146 6.76 -3.99 -18.62
CA TYR A 146 7.29 -2.69 -19.01
C TYR A 146 6.17 -1.65 -19.05
N MET A 147 6.41 -0.48 -18.47
CA MET A 147 5.44 0.63 -18.44
C MET A 147 5.70 1.67 -19.53
N CYS A 148 6.90 1.67 -20.10
CA CYS A 148 7.35 2.57 -21.14
C CYS A 148 8.22 1.77 -22.12
N GLU A 149 7.81 1.70 -23.37
CA GLU A 149 8.61 1.12 -24.46
C GLU A 149 9.61 2.16 -24.97
N GLN A 150 10.73 1.70 -25.54
CA GLN A 150 11.66 2.60 -26.21
C GLN A 150 10.96 3.24 -27.43
N ALA A 151 11.09 4.56 -27.58
CA ALA A 151 10.78 5.18 -28.86
C ALA A 151 11.87 4.76 -29.85
N ASP A 152 11.45 4.14 -30.96
CA ASP A 152 12.30 3.80 -32.11
C ASP A 152 12.97 5.04 -32.72
#